data_AF-A0A7S2J7G8-F1
#
_entry.id   AF-A0A7S2J7G8-F1
#
_cell.length_a   1.000
_cell.length_b   1.000
_cell.length_c   1.000
_cell.angle_alpha   90.00
_cell.angle_beta   90.00
_cell.angle_gamma   90.00
#
_symmetry.space_group_name_H-M   'P 1'
#
loop_
_entity.id
_entity.type
_entity.pdbx_description
1 polymer ?
#
loop_
_entity_poly.entity_id
_entity_poly.type
_entity_poly.pdbx_seq_one_letter_code
_entity_poly.pdbx_strand_id
1 'polypeptide(L)'
;RVAKRWMMARALVQWLLIYRQALKRNAAMEVVTAMLTQLGEWSRMRKALSSSLVKVRAVQRLAKNFLKLKRQRCLQIEKEWQRVEDHHLQLYFFTPSSPIRKSSPEHEKPTTATSGKGRKHASGGTRGRSANAFELGRQEHGARADAGGGDGDVSVEWRAYRIPAAERKKAVARNYMAVLRKHVRTQATFLHTVRTAVRAERELASFLKGFGADDTSMKDSRPKVAEAPQTIEPIAEVQHQQSYWHASEERLLQLIAFEAQGLVDVEPFKYHPANLDLPEGTSRGPRGRSCQVWGDGAPPIALGRFSRKAD
;
A
#
# COMPACT_ATOMS: atom_id res chain seq x y z
N ARG A 1 -23.52 -98.39 -12.63
CA ARG A 1 -24.18 -97.04 -12.68
C ARG A 1 -23.91 -96.21 -11.43
N VAL A 2 -23.97 -96.80 -10.23
CA VAL A 2 -23.72 -96.10 -8.94
C VAL A 2 -22.31 -95.49 -8.85
N ALA A 3 -21.25 -96.22 -9.20
CA ALA A 3 -19.88 -95.72 -9.15
C ALA A 3 -19.62 -94.48 -10.02
N LYS A 4 -20.23 -94.39 -11.22
CA LYS A 4 -20.12 -93.22 -12.10
C LYS A 4 -20.80 -91.98 -11.50
N ARG A 5 -21.97 -92.16 -10.86
CA ARG A 5 -22.67 -91.07 -10.14
C ARG A 5 -21.86 -90.59 -8.94
N TRP A 6 -21.23 -91.50 -8.21
CA TRP A 6 -20.37 -91.16 -7.08
C TRP A 6 -19.11 -90.39 -7.47
N MET A 7 -18.46 -90.75 -8.58
CA MET A 7 -17.33 -89.98 -9.12
C MET A 7 -17.75 -88.57 -9.53
N MET A 8 -18.89 -88.42 -10.22
CA MET A 8 -19.40 -87.08 -10.58
C MET A 8 -19.70 -86.24 -9.34
N ALA A 9 -20.29 -86.83 -8.29
CA ALA A 9 -20.56 -86.12 -7.04
C ALA A 9 -19.25 -85.63 -6.37
N ARG A 10 -18.22 -86.49 -6.32
CA ARG A 10 -16.90 -86.12 -5.78
C ARG A 10 -16.23 -85.00 -6.60
N ALA A 11 -16.27 -85.09 -7.92
CA ALA A 11 -15.72 -84.07 -8.81
C ALA A 11 -16.44 -82.73 -8.62
N LEU A 12 -17.78 -82.75 -8.49
CA LEU A 12 -18.57 -81.54 -8.25
C LEU A 12 -18.27 -80.91 -6.89
N VAL A 13 -18.11 -81.72 -5.83
CA VAL A 13 -17.72 -81.22 -4.51
C VAL A 13 -16.31 -80.62 -4.55
N GLN A 14 -15.33 -81.29 -5.17
CA GLN A 14 -13.98 -80.74 -5.34
C GLN A 14 -13.99 -79.43 -6.14
N TRP A 15 -14.75 -79.37 -7.23
CA TRP A 15 -14.91 -78.16 -8.03
C TRP A 15 -15.54 -77.03 -7.21
N LEU A 16 -16.60 -77.30 -6.43
CA LEU A 16 -17.22 -76.31 -5.54
C LEU A 16 -16.27 -75.81 -4.45
N LEU A 17 -15.41 -76.69 -3.91
CA LEU A 17 -14.40 -76.29 -2.93
C LEU A 17 -13.34 -75.37 -3.56
N ILE A 18 -12.83 -75.74 -4.74
CA ILE A 18 -11.88 -74.90 -5.50
C ILE A 18 -12.53 -73.56 -5.86
N TYR A 19 -13.77 -73.57 -6.34
CA TYR A 19 -14.52 -72.37 -6.69
C TYR A 19 -14.74 -71.45 -5.48
N ARG A 20 -15.14 -72.00 -4.33
CA ARG A 20 -15.28 -71.23 -3.08
C ARG A 20 -13.94 -70.68 -2.60
N GLN A 21 -12.86 -71.44 -2.74
CA GLN A 21 -11.53 -70.98 -2.36
C GLN A 21 -11.02 -69.89 -3.30
N ALA A 22 -11.32 -69.99 -4.60
CA ALA A 22 -11.05 -68.94 -5.57
C ALA A 22 -11.87 -67.68 -5.27
N LEU A 23 -13.17 -67.80 -4.95
CA LEU A 23 -14.01 -66.67 -4.53
C LEU A 23 -13.46 -65.98 -3.28
N LYS A 24 -13.05 -66.73 -2.25
CA LYS A 24 -12.43 -66.16 -1.04
C LYS A 24 -11.12 -65.44 -1.35
N ARG A 25 -10.28 -65.99 -2.23
CA ARG A 25 -9.03 -65.36 -2.67
C ARG A 25 -9.29 -64.08 -3.46
N ASN A 26 -10.26 -64.08 -4.36
CA ASN A 26 -10.64 -62.90 -5.12
C ASN A 26 -11.18 -61.79 -4.20
N ALA A 27 -12.04 -62.11 -3.25
CA ALA A 27 -12.53 -61.15 -2.26
C ALA A 27 -11.39 -60.57 -1.40
N ALA A 28 -10.42 -61.38 -0.97
CA ALA A 28 -9.26 -60.89 -0.23
C ALA A 28 -8.37 -59.98 -1.09
N MET A 29 -8.18 -60.33 -2.37
CA MET A 29 -7.43 -59.51 -3.33
C MET A 29 -8.10 -58.14 -3.54
N GLU A 30 -9.43 -58.08 -3.64
CA GLU A 30 -10.19 -56.83 -3.76
C GLU A 30 -10.00 -55.91 -2.54
N VAL A 31 -9.97 -56.47 -1.33
CA VAL A 31 -9.70 -55.68 -0.11
C VAL A 31 -8.27 -55.13 -0.10
N VAL A 32 -7.29 -55.94 -0.50
CA VAL A 32 -5.88 -55.49 -0.57
C VAL A 32 -5.69 -54.42 -1.64
N THR A 33 -6.30 -54.57 -2.82
CA THR A 33 -6.22 -53.54 -3.87
C THR A 33 -6.92 -52.25 -3.46
N ALA A 34 -8.07 -52.32 -2.77
CA ALA A 34 -8.73 -51.16 -2.17
C ALA A 34 -7.83 -50.46 -1.13
N MET A 35 -7.17 -51.21 -0.25
CA MET A 35 -6.25 -50.64 0.73
C MET A 35 -5.01 -50.00 0.07
N LEU A 36 -4.40 -50.65 -0.92
CA LEU A 36 -3.25 -50.11 -1.65
C LEU A 36 -3.59 -48.85 -2.45
N THR A 37 -4.79 -48.80 -3.06
CA THR A 37 -5.28 -47.60 -3.75
C THR A 37 -5.51 -46.45 -2.78
N GLN A 38 -6.16 -46.70 -1.64
CA GLN A 38 -6.32 -45.71 -0.56
C GLN A 38 -4.98 -45.19 -0.01
N LEU A 39 -3.99 -46.07 0.17
CA LEU A 39 -2.63 -45.67 0.58
C LEU A 39 -1.94 -44.80 -0.48
N GLY A 40 -2.11 -45.14 -1.76
CA GLY A 40 -1.61 -44.35 -2.88
C GLY A 40 -2.24 -42.96 -2.96
N GLU A 41 -3.56 -42.88 -2.77
CA GLU A 41 -4.31 -41.62 -2.70
C GLU A 41 -3.88 -40.77 -1.51
N TRP A 42 -3.71 -41.37 -0.33
CA TRP A 42 -3.21 -40.68 0.85
C TRP A 42 -1.82 -40.09 0.65
N SER A 43 -0.91 -40.84 0.00
CA SER A 43 0.42 -40.35 -0.35
C SER A 43 0.36 -39.14 -1.30
N ARG A 44 -0.47 -39.21 -2.34
CA ARG A 44 -0.70 -38.09 -3.28
C ARG A 44 -1.29 -36.88 -2.57
N MET A 45 -2.27 -37.10 -1.69
CA MET A 45 -2.90 -36.06 -0.89
C MET A 45 -1.90 -35.38 0.05
N ARG A 46 -1.09 -36.15 0.77
CA ARG A 46 -0.03 -35.63 1.64
C ARG A 46 1.00 -34.81 0.83
N LYS A 47 1.38 -35.27 -0.37
CA LYS A 47 2.27 -34.52 -1.27
C LYS A 47 1.64 -33.22 -1.77
N ALA A 48 0.35 -33.23 -2.10
CA ALA A 48 -0.38 -32.03 -2.50
C ALA A 48 -0.48 -31.03 -1.34
N LEU A 49 -0.79 -31.50 -0.13
CA LEU A 49 -0.82 -30.68 1.10
C LEU A 49 0.56 -30.12 1.46
N SER A 50 1.62 -30.92 1.37
CA SER A 50 2.97 -30.41 1.64
C SER A 50 3.38 -29.35 0.61
N SER A 51 3.07 -29.56 -0.68
CA SER A 51 3.30 -28.57 -1.73
C SER A 51 2.51 -27.27 -1.50
N SER A 52 1.24 -27.36 -1.10
CA SER A 52 0.43 -26.18 -0.81
C SER A 52 0.96 -25.41 0.40
N LEU A 53 1.38 -26.10 1.47
CA LEU A 53 2.01 -25.47 2.64
C LEU A 53 3.30 -24.73 2.28
N VAL A 54 4.14 -25.28 1.39
CA VAL A 54 5.34 -24.58 0.89
C VAL A 54 4.97 -23.29 0.16
N LYS A 55 3.94 -23.31 -0.70
CA LYS A 55 3.44 -22.12 -1.41
C LYS A 55 2.89 -21.07 -0.43
N VAL A 56 2.10 -21.49 0.56
CA VAL A 56 1.56 -20.58 1.59
C VAL A 56 2.70 -19.93 2.39
N ARG A 57 3.70 -20.69 2.81
CA ARG A 57 4.88 -20.15 3.50
C ARG A 57 5.67 -19.18 2.62
N ALA A 58 5.76 -19.42 1.31
CA ALA A 58 6.38 -18.48 0.39
C ALA A 58 5.61 -17.15 0.33
N VAL A 59 4.28 -17.19 0.18
CA VAL A 59 3.43 -15.98 0.18
C VAL A 59 3.52 -15.24 1.51
N GLN A 60 3.50 -15.93 2.65
CA GLN A 60 3.65 -15.32 3.97
C GLN A 60 5.00 -14.60 4.12
N ARG A 61 6.10 -15.20 3.65
CA ARG A 61 7.43 -14.56 3.65
C ARG A 61 7.44 -13.31 2.78
N LEU A 62 6.90 -13.39 1.57
CA LEU A 62 6.79 -12.24 0.67
C LEU A 62 5.94 -11.11 1.27
N ALA A 63 4.82 -11.44 1.92
CA ALA A 63 3.97 -10.46 2.60
C ALA A 63 4.69 -9.76 3.76
N LYS A 64 5.43 -10.51 4.59
CA LYS A 64 6.25 -9.94 5.68
C LYS A 64 7.33 -9.01 5.14
N ASN A 65 8.04 -9.44 4.09
CA ASN A 65 9.06 -8.62 3.43
C ASN A 65 8.46 -7.35 2.82
N PHE A 66 7.31 -7.47 2.16
CA PHE A 66 6.57 -6.34 1.61
C PHE A 66 6.18 -5.33 2.68
N LEU A 67 5.65 -5.78 3.83
CA LEU A 67 5.27 -4.89 4.93
C LEU A 67 6.49 -4.17 5.51
N LYS A 68 7.63 -4.87 5.67
CA LYS A 68 8.89 -4.26 6.12
C LYS A 68 9.34 -3.16 5.15
N LEU A 69 9.38 -3.48 3.85
CA LEU A 69 9.80 -2.55 2.81
C LEU A 69 8.86 -1.33 2.69
N LYS A 70 7.54 -1.57 2.75
CA LYS A 70 6.53 -0.51 2.75
C LYS A 70 6.76 0.47 3.91
N ARG A 71 6.95 -0.04 5.14
CA ARG A 71 7.21 0.80 6.32
C ARG A 71 8.47 1.64 6.12
N GLN A 72 9.56 1.03 5.67
CA GLN A 72 10.82 1.72 5.40
C GLN A 72 10.66 2.86 4.39
N ARG A 73 9.99 2.60 3.26
CA ARG A 73 9.75 3.62 2.22
C ARG A 73 8.81 4.73 2.70
N CYS A 74 7.76 4.39 3.44
CA CYS A 74 6.88 5.41 4.01
C CYS A 74 7.63 6.33 4.97
N LEU A 75 8.55 5.79 5.80
CA LEU A 75 9.40 6.60 6.67
C LEU A 75 10.34 7.53 5.88
N GLN A 76 10.86 7.08 4.74
CA GLN A 76 11.68 7.94 3.87
C GLN A 76 10.85 9.07 3.26
N ILE A 77 9.67 8.76 2.72
CA ILE A 77 8.75 9.77 2.17
C ILE A 77 8.30 10.74 3.28
N GLU A 78 8.09 10.28 4.51
CA GLU A 78 7.72 11.12 5.66
C GLU A 78 8.84 12.11 6.02
N LYS A 79 10.11 11.72 5.94
CA LYS A 79 11.25 12.62 6.15
C LYS A 79 11.33 13.69 5.06
N GLU A 80 11.19 13.30 3.80
CA GLU A 80 11.17 14.24 2.67
C GLU A 80 9.99 15.19 2.74
N TRP A 81 8.81 14.68 3.11
CA TRP A 81 7.63 15.50 3.37
C TRP A 81 7.93 16.58 4.38
N GLN A 82 8.49 16.21 5.54
CA GLN A 82 8.78 17.19 6.59
C GLN A 82 9.80 18.23 6.13
N ARG A 83 10.84 17.82 5.40
CA ARG A 83 11.83 18.74 4.83
C ARG A 83 11.18 19.77 3.90
N VAL A 84 10.32 19.31 2.99
CA VAL A 84 9.59 20.17 2.05
C VAL A 84 8.62 21.09 2.79
N GLU A 85 7.82 20.53 3.70
CA GLU A 85 6.86 21.28 4.51
C GLU A 85 7.55 22.40 5.32
N ASP A 86 8.62 22.06 6.03
CA ASP A 86 9.38 23.02 6.83
C ASP A 86 10.00 24.13 5.97
N HIS A 87 10.56 23.77 4.80
CA HIS A 87 11.12 24.74 3.86
C HIS A 87 10.08 25.75 3.36
N HIS A 88 8.91 25.26 2.92
CA HIS A 88 7.85 26.12 2.38
C HIS A 88 7.15 26.95 3.47
N LEU A 89 6.95 26.40 4.66
CA LEU A 89 6.43 27.17 5.79
C LEU A 89 7.40 28.28 6.19
N GLN A 90 8.70 27.98 6.28
CA GLN A 90 9.71 29.01 6.55
C GLN A 90 9.66 30.13 5.50
N LEU A 91 9.75 29.79 4.21
CA LEU A 91 9.70 30.78 3.13
C LEU A 91 8.44 31.65 3.21
N TYR A 92 7.28 31.05 3.46
CA TYR A 92 6.02 31.79 3.54
C TYR A 92 6.00 32.81 4.69
N PHE A 93 6.40 32.41 5.89
CA PHE A 93 6.36 33.28 7.08
C PHE A 93 7.50 34.30 7.13
N PHE A 94 8.67 33.98 6.56
CA PHE A 94 9.78 34.93 6.45
C PHE A 94 9.59 35.96 5.34
N THR A 95 8.70 35.72 4.37
CA THR A 95 8.40 36.71 3.34
C THR A 95 7.60 37.88 3.97
N PRO A 96 8.13 39.13 3.96
CA PRO A 96 7.50 40.27 4.63
C PRO A 96 6.08 40.62 4.14
N SER A 97 5.70 40.14 2.96
CA SER A 97 4.39 40.37 2.36
C SER A 97 3.29 39.43 2.84
N SER A 98 3.57 38.52 3.78
CA SER A 98 2.56 37.56 4.23
C SER A 98 1.35 38.30 4.84
N PRO A 99 0.11 37.97 4.41
CA PRO A 99 -1.09 38.68 4.85
C PRO A 99 -1.32 38.58 6.37
N ILE A 100 -0.80 37.51 6.99
CA ILE A 100 -0.85 37.28 8.45
C ILE A 100 -0.13 38.41 9.21
N ARG A 101 1.02 38.90 8.70
CA ARG A 101 1.71 40.06 9.31
C ARG A 101 0.91 41.36 9.14
N LYS A 102 0.14 41.51 8.06
CA LYS A 102 -0.67 42.70 7.79
C LYS A 102 -1.96 42.76 8.58
N SER A 103 -2.55 41.62 8.97
CA SER A 103 -3.81 41.59 9.73
C SER A 103 -3.65 41.72 11.24
N SER A 104 -2.41 41.79 11.77
CA SER A 104 -2.14 41.80 13.21
C SER A 104 -2.06 43.16 13.94
N PRO A 105 -2.07 44.37 13.33
CA PRO A 105 -1.79 45.60 14.10
C PRO A 105 -3.00 46.39 14.64
N GLU A 106 -4.27 46.03 14.42
CA GLU A 106 -5.39 46.93 14.79
C GLU A 106 -6.26 46.53 15.98
N HIS A 107 -6.18 45.29 16.51
CA HIS A 107 -7.21 44.83 17.47
C HIS A 107 -6.86 44.83 18.96
N GLU A 108 -5.66 45.22 19.39
CA GLU A 108 -5.34 45.34 20.81
C GLU A 108 -4.82 46.74 21.16
N LYS A 109 -5.71 47.75 21.08
CA LYS A 109 -5.57 48.89 21.99
C LYS A 109 -5.98 48.38 23.39
N PRO A 110 -5.07 48.37 24.38
CA PRO A 110 -5.43 48.00 25.74
C PRO A 110 -6.42 49.05 26.24
N THR A 111 -7.70 48.68 26.35
CA THR A 111 -8.67 49.44 27.13
C THR A 111 -8.28 49.25 28.58
N THR A 112 -7.51 50.22 29.06
CA THR A 112 -7.21 50.42 30.46
C THR A 112 -8.51 50.59 31.25
N ALA A 113 -8.56 49.86 32.38
CA ALA A 113 -9.36 50.13 33.56
C ALA A 113 -10.90 50.02 33.45
N THR A 114 -11.43 48.91 33.97
CA THR A 114 -12.38 49.04 35.10
C THR A 114 -12.29 47.85 36.04
N SER A 115 -11.93 48.19 37.28
CA SER A 115 -11.90 47.34 38.46
C SER A 115 -13.27 46.70 38.74
N GLY A 116 -13.29 45.38 38.93
CA GLY A 116 -14.50 44.63 39.27
C GLY A 116 -14.17 43.44 40.18
N LYS A 117 -14.11 43.68 41.49
CA LYS A 117 -14.09 42.66 42.55
C LYS A 117 -15.30 41.72 42.39
N GLY A 118 -15.05 40.41 42.26
CA GLY A 118 -16.13 39.42 42.10
C GLY A 118 -15.79 38.03 42.64
N ARG A 119 -16.02 37.87 43.95
CA ARG A 119 -16.37 36.66 44.74
C ARG A 119 -15.87 35.26 44.33
N LYS A 120 -15.16 34.68 45.31
CA LYS A 120 -14.98 33.26 45.62
C LYS A 120 -16.31 32.48 45.56
N HIS A 121 -16.35 31.36 44.86
CA HIS A 121 -17.15 30.20 45.24
C HIS A 121 -16.38 28.91 45.00
N ALA A 122 -16.24 28.15 46.09
CA ALA A 122 -15.69 26.81 46.16
C ALA A 122 -16.83 25.79 46.09
N SER A 123 -16.57 24.66 45.42
CA SER A 123 -17.14 23.30 45.56
C SER A 123 -17.11 22.67 44.16
N GLY A 124 -16.60 21.48 43.89
CA GLY A 124 -16.37 20.31 44.72
C GLY A 124 -16.80 19.08 43.91
N GLY A 125 -15.91 18.08 43.76
CA GLY A 125 -16.21 16.75 43.22
C GLY A 125 -16.30 16.66 41.69
N THR A 126 -15.91 15.58 41.00
CA THR A 126 -15.57 14.23 41.45
C THR A 126 -14.71 13.54 40.39
N ARG A 127 -13.79 12.69 40.89
CA ARG A 127 -12.92 11.73 40.20
C ARG A 127 -13.61 10.94 39.08
N GLY A 128 -12.91 10.76 37.96
CA GLY A 128 -13.37 9.91 36.85
C GLY A 128 -12.26 9.44 35.90
N ARG A 129 -11.16 8.92 36.46
CA ARG A 129 -10.21 7.93 35.93
C ARG A 129 -10.40 7.47 34.46
N SER A 130 -9.53 7.93 33.55
CA SER A 130 -9.04 7.17 32.38
C SER A 130 -7.66 7.69 31.99
N ALA A 131 -6.68 7.22 32.74
CA ALA A 131 -5.26 7.41 32.46
C ALA A 131 -4.82 6.34 31.45
N ASN A 132 -4.35 6.77 30.29
CA ASN A 132 -3.03 6.45 29.75
C ASN A 132 -3.01 6.67 28.22
N ALA A 133 -1.94 7.34 27.78
CA ALA A 133 -1.49 7.50 26.38
C ALA A 133 -1.87 8.80 25.64
N PHE A 134 -1.54 9.97 26.20
CA PHE A 134 -1.17 11.13 25.36
C PHE A 134 -0.40 12.24 26.11
N GLU A 135 0.62 11.89 26.90
CA GLU A 135 1.34 12.88 27.72
C GLU A 135 2.86 12.73 27.58
N LEU A 136 3.35 12.68 26.33
CA LEU A 136 4.78 12.53 26.03
C LEU A 136 5.27 13.50 24.93
N GLY A 137 4.78 14.74 24.95
CA GLY A 137 5.23 15.76 24.00
C GLY A 137 5.07 17.21 24.42
N ARG A 138 4.79 17.50 25.70
CA ARG A 138 4.52 18.87 26.18
C ARG A 138 5.39 19.28 27.38
N GLN A 139 6.65 18.87 27.36
CA GLN A 139 7.70 19.39 28.24
C GLN A 139 8.94 19.64 27.36
N GLU A 140 9.60 20.80 27.57
CA GLU A 140 10.85 21.28 26.95
C GLU A 140 10.81 22.48 25.99
N HIS A 141 9.80 23.35 26.04
CA HIS A 141 9.90 24.70 25.42
C HIS A 141 9.55 25.87 26.35
N GLY A 142 9.86 25.75 27.64
CA GLY A 142 9.68 26.85 28.58
C GLY A 142 10.79 26.90 29.61
N ALA A 143 11.95 27.47 29.26
CA ALA A 143 12.90 28.07 30.20
C ALA A 143 14.14 28.65 29.49
N ARG A 144 13.97 29.66 28.64
CA ARG A 144 15.04 30.67 28.40
C ARG A 144 14.49 31.90 27.69
N ALA A 145 13.78 32.72 28.45
CA ALA A 145 13.51 34.10 28.07
C ALA A 145 13.79 34.92 29.31
N ASP A 146 15.05 35.32 29.46
CA ASP A 146 15.38 36.47 30.30
C ASP A 146 16.54 37.25 29.67
N ALA A 147 16.23 38.54 29.48
CA ALA A 147 17.12 39.67 29.29
C ALA A 147 17.91 39.78 27.97
N GLY A 148 17.34 40.55 27.03
CA GLY A 148 18.08 41.16 25.92
C GLY A 148 17.15 41.90 24.96
N GLY A 149 16.55 43.02 25.41
CA GLY A 149 15.70 43.86 24.59
C GLY A 149 16.43 44.47 23.40
N GLY A 150 15.79 44.42 22.23
CA GLY A 150 16.25 45.06 21.01
C GLY A 150 15.50 44.51 19.80
N ASP A 151 14.42 45.18 19.44
CA ASP A 151 13.56 44.92 18.27
C ASP A 151 12.64 43.69 18.40
N GLY A 152 11.36 43.95 18.69
CA GLY A 152 10.31 42.95 18.87
C GLY A 152 9.91 42.30 17.55
N ASP A 153 10.81 41.57 16.91
CA ASP A 153 10.46 40.68 15.81
C ASP A 153 9.56 39.60 16.39
N VAL A 154 8.25 39.80 16.22
CA VAL A 154 7.22 38.80 16.49
C VAL A 154 7.50 37.64 15.54
N SER A 155 8.39 36.75 15.98
CA SER A 155 8.73 35.54 15.28
C SER A 155 7.51 34.63 15.35
N VAL A 156 6.66 34.74 14.33
CA VAL A 156 5.48 33.88 14.17
C VAL A 156 5.97 32.43 14.22
N GLU A 157 5.45 31.66 15.18
CA GLU A 157 5.81 30.25 15.34
C GLU A 157 5.22 29.42 14.18
N TRP A 158 5.89 29.44 13.02
CA TRP A 158 5.48 28.72 11.82
C TRP A 158 5.36 27.20 12.04
N ARG A 159 6.05 26.67 13.06
CA ARG A 159 5.98 25.25 13.45
C ARG A 159 4.59 24.82 13.91
N ALA A 160 3.78 25.74 14.44
CA ALA A 160 2.41 25.46 14.84
C ALA A 160 1.51 25.09 13.64
N TYR A 161 1.90 25.50 12.42
CA TYR A 161 1.18 25.21 11.17
C TYR A 161 1.58 23.87 10.54
N ARG A 162 2.51 23.11 11.14
CA ARG A 162 2.96 21.82 10.63
C ARG A 162 1.85 20.77 10.79
N ILE A 163 1.58 20.00 9.74
CA ILE A 163 0.59 18.92 9.76
C ILE A 163 0.96 17.89 10.85
N PRO A 164 0.00 17.46 11.70
CA PRO A 164 0.28 16.49 12.75
C PRO A 164 0.83 15.17 12.18
N ALA A 165 1.81 14.59 12.87
CA ALA A 165 2.50 13.39 12.40
C ALA A 165 1.57 12.19 12.12
N ALA A 166 0.46 12.08 12.85
CA ALA A 166 -0.53 11.03 12.63
C ALA A 166 -1.22 11.14 11.26
N GLU A 167 -1.65 12.35 10.88
CA GLU A 167 -2.27 12.60 9.58
C GLU A 167 -1.24 12.49 8.44
N ARG A 168 -0.01 12.99 8.66
CA ARG A 168 1.10 12.82 7.71
C ARG A 168 1.36 11.34 7.38
N LYS A 169 1.51 10.48 8.39
CA LYS A 169 1.75 9.04 8.21
C LYS A 169 0.63 8.37 7.42
N LYS A 170 -0.62 8.75 7.70
CA LYS A 170 -1.80 8.24 7.00
C LYS A 170 -1.83 8.73 5.55
N ALA A 171 -1.56 9.99 5.28
CA ALA A 171 -1.47 10.57 3.94
C ALA A 171 -0.41 9.87 3.09
N VAL A 172 0.82 9.76 3.63
CA VAL A 172 1.95 9.09 2.98
C VAL A 172 1.64 7.62 2.69
N ALA A 173 1.07 6.89 3.65
CA ALA A 173 0.71 5.49 3.46
C ALA A 173 -0.38 5.30 2.37
N ARG A 174 -1.37 6.20 2.31
CA ARG A 174 -2.40 6.19 1.26
C ARG A 174 -1.80 6.46 -0.11
N ASN A 175 -1.00 7.52 -0.23
CA ASN A 175 -0.35 7.89 -1.49
C ASN A 175 0.58 6.77 -1.99
N TYR A 176 1.42 6.21 -1.11
CA TYR A 176 2.31 5.09 -1.46
C TYR A 176 1.53 3.89 -2.03
N MET A 177 0.43 3.49 -1.37
CA MET A 177 -0.39 2.37 -1.85
C MET A 177 -1.14 2.68 -3.15
N ALA A 178 -1.48 3.95 -3.42
CA ALA A 178 -2.06 4.37 -4.69
C ALA A 178 -1.04 4.25 -5.83
N VAL A 179 0.15 4.84 -5.65
CA VAL A 179 1.25 4.79 -6.62
C VAL A 179 1.68 3.35 -6.89
N LEU A 180 1.85 2.54 -5.85
CA LEU A 180 2.21 1.13 -5.98
C LEU A 180 1.18 0.35 -6.80
N ARG A 181 -0.12 0.51 -6.52
CA ARG A 181 -1.17 -0.17 -7.28
C ARG A 181 -1.17 0.24 -8.74
N LYS A 182 -0.98 1.53 -9.04
CA LYS A 182 -0.85 2.03 -10.41
C LYS A 182 0.35 1.36 -11.11
N HIS A 183 1.51 1.37 -10.48
CA HIS A 183 2.72 0.75 -11.02
C HIS A 183 2.54 -0.74 -11.31
N VAL A 184 1.96 -1.51 -10.37
CA VAL A 184 1.69 -2.95 -10.54
C VAL A 184 0.71 -3.19 -11.71
N ARG A 185 -0.32 -2.36 -11.86
CA ARG A 185 -1.24 -2.46 -13.00
C ARG A 185 -0.53 -2.18 -14.31
N THR A 186 0.27 -1.12 -14.39
CA THR A 186 1.06 -0.79 -15.59
C THR A 186 2.01 -1.93 -15.96
N GLN A 187 2.71 -2.53 -14.99
CA GLN A 187 3.55 -3.70 -15.22
C GLN A 187 2.76 -4.92 -15.68
N ALA A 188 1.59 -5.19 -15.08
CA ALA A 188 0.73 -6.30 -15.48
C ALA A 188 0.22 -6.13 -16.92
N THR A 189 -0.23 -4.93 -17.29
CA THR A 189 -0.64 -4.60 -18.66
C THR A 189 0.53 -4.75 -19.64
N PHE A 190 1.70 -4.22 -19.30
CA PHE A 190 2.90 -4.37 -20.12
C PHE A 190 3.25 -5.85 -20.37
N LEU A 191 3.33 -6.67 -19.31
CA LEU A 191 3.60 -8.10 -19.43
C LEU A 191 2.53 -8.84 -20.23
N HIS A 192 1.27 -8.43 -20.11
CA HIS A 192 0.18 -8.99 -20.90
C HIS A 192 0.39 -8.69 -22.39
N THR A 193 0.66 -7.43 -22.75
CA THR A 193 0.95 -7.03 -24.14
C THR A 193 2.14 -7.80 -24.71
N VAL A 194 3.23 -7.94 -23.95
CA VAL A 194 4.41 -8.72 -24.38
C VAL A 194 4.05 -10.18 -24.63
N ARG A 195 3.28 -10.82 -23.72
CA ARG A 195 2.84 -12.21 -23.91
C ARG A 195 1.95 -12.38 -25.15
N THR A 196 1.04 -11.42 -25.38
CA THR A 196 0.17 -11.43 -26.56
C THR A 196 0.98 -11.28 -27.84
N ALA A 197 1.97 -10.39 -27.86
CA ALA A 197 2.87 -10.22 -29.00
C ALA A 197 3.68 -11.50 -29.28
N VAL A 198 4.31 -12.09 -28.27
CA VAL A 198 5.06 -13.37 -28.41
C VAL A 198 4.15 -14.51 -28.87
N ARG A 199 2.89 -14.54 -28.41
CA ARG A 199 1.91 -15.53 -28.86
C ARG A 199 1.57 -15.33 -30.34
N ALA A 200 1.31 -14.10 -30.75
CA ALA A 200 1.01 -13.77 -32.15
C ALA A 200 2.19 -14.12 -33.08
N GLU A 201 3.43 -13.85 -32.66
CA GLU A 201 4.63 -14.28 -33.40
C GLU A 201 4.70 -15.80 -33.56
N ARG A 202 4.41 -16.57 -32.50
CA ARG A 202 4.38 -18.04 -32.56
C ARG A 202 3.29 -18.56 -33.49
N GLU A 203 2.12 -17.95 -33.47
CA GLU A 203 1.00 -18.31 -34.34
C GLU A 203 1.35 -18.00 -35.82
N LEU A 204 1.97 -16.86 -36.10
CA LEU A 204 2.47 -16.52 -37.44
C LEU A 204 3.56 -17.48 -37.93
N ALA A 205 4.53 -17.81 -37.07
CA ALA A 205 5.57 -18.78 -37.38
C ALA A 205 4.98 -20.17 -37.70
N SER A 206 3.99 -20.61 -36.89
CA SER A 206 3.27 -21.86 -37.13
C SER A 206 2.47 -21.82 -38.45
N PHE A 207 1.86 -20.69 -38.78
CA PHE A 207 1.12 -20.49 -40.02
C PHE A 207 2.05 -20.60 -41.24
N LEU A 208 3.15 -19.85 -41.24
CA LEU A 208 4.15 -19.86 -42.31
C LEU A 208 4.77 -21.24 -42.52
N LYS A 209 5.01 -22.00 -41.43
CA LYS A 209 5.43 -23.40 -41.52
C LYS A 209 4.42 -24.28 -42.28
N GLY A 210 3.13 -24.00 -42.13
CA GLY A 210 2.06 -24.65 -42.89
C GLY A 210 2.10 -24.38 -44.41
N PHE A 211 2.73 -23.29 -44.84
CA PHE A 211 2.93 -22.94 -46.26
C PHE A 211 4.26 -23.43 -46.83
N GLY A 212 5.00 -24.27 -46.10
CA GLY A 212 6.30 -24.79 -46.54
C GLY A 212 7.47 -23.84 -46.29
N ALA A 213 7.31 -22.83 -45.43
CA ALA A 213 8.46 -22.07 -44.96
C ALA A 213 9.39 -22.98 -44.14
N ASP A 214 10.68 -23.01 -44.50
CA ASP A 214 11.68 -23.84 -43.84
C ASP A 214 12.08 -23.24 -42.48
N ASP A 215 12.35 -24.11 -41.48
CA ASP A 215 12.67 -23.71 -40.10
C ASP A 215 13.99 -22.89 -40.03
N THR A 216 14.81 -22.96 -41.09
CA THR A 216 16.06 -22.20 -41.23
C THR A 216 15.82 -20.70 -41.42
N SER A 217 14.76 -20.30 -42.10
CA SER A 217 14.42 -18.90 -42.34
C SER A 217 13.84 -18.18 -41.10
N MET A 218 13.47 -18.93 -40.05
CA MET A 218 12.85 -18.38 -38.83
C MET A 218 13.80 -18.28 -37.62
N LYS A 219 15.09 -18.64 -37.77
CA LYS A 219 16.04 -18.66 -36.66
C LYS A 219 16.29 -17.29 -36.01
N ASP A 220 16.14 -16.20 -36.77
CA ASP A 220 16.29 -14.83 -36.24
C ASP A 220 15.05 -14.33 -35.49
N SER A 221 13.91 -15.00 -35.63
CA SER A 221 12.64 -14.58 -35.02
C SER A 221 12.35 -15.27 -33.69
N ARG A 222 13.28 -16.04 -33.11
CA ARG A 222 13.09 -16.54 -31.74
C ARG A 222 13.34 -15.38 -30.77
N PRO A 223 12.30 -14.75 -30.18
CA PRO A 223 12.55 -13.76 -29.15
C PRO A 223 13.31 -14.46 -28.02
N LYS A 224 14.55 -14.06 -27.78
CA LYS A 224 15.37 -14.48 -26.61
C LYS A 224 14.65 -14.24 -25.27
N VAL A 225 13.52 -13.54 -25.31
CA VAL A 225 12.55 -13.35 -24.22
C VAL A 225 11.99 -14.65 -23.67
N ALA A 226 11.87 -15.73 -24.47
CA ALA A 226 11.22 -16.98 -24.02
C ALA A 226 12.11 -17.86 -23.12
N GLU A 227 13.43 -17.71 -23.20
CA GLU A 227 14.41 -18.45 -22.38
C GLU A 227 15.00 -17.60 -21.26
N ALA A 228 14.65 -16.30 -21.19
CA ALA A 228 15.01 -15.46 -20.07
C ALA A 228 14.46 -16.11 -18.78
N PRO A 229 15.33 -16.46 -17.81
CA PRO A 229 14.91 -17.01 -16.54
C PRO A 229 13.82 -16.12 -15.93
N GLN A 230 12.72 -16.72 -15.44
CA GLN A 230 11.68 -15.98 -14.71
C GLN A 230 12.23 -15.30 -13.43
N THR A 231 13.45 -15.64 -13.03
CA THR A 231 14.29 -14.78 -12.21
C THR A 231 14.68 -13.55 -13.02
N ILE A 232 13.79 -12.55 -12.94
CA ILE A 232 14.07 -11.15 -13.23
C ILE A 232 15.22 -10.74 -12.31
N GLU A 233 16.45 -11.06 -12.69
CA GLU A 233 17.63 -10.40 -12.19
C GLU A 233 17.43 -8.92 -12.56
N PRO A 234 17.36 -8.01 -11.59
CA PRO A 234 17.15 -6.60 -11.87
C PRO A 234 18.34 -6.13 -12.71
N ILE A 235 18.09 -5.81 -13.97
CA ILE A 235 19.05 -5.18 -14.88
C ILE A 235 19.55 -3.93 -14.14
N ALA A 236 20.75 -4.03 -13.58
CA ALA A 236 21.29 -3.08 -12.62
C ALA A 236 21.69 -1.75 -13.27
N GLU A 237 21.51 -1.60 -14.60
CA GLU A 237 22.02 -0.48 -15.40
C GLU A 237 21.00 0.61 -15.73
N VAL A 238 19.71 0.46 -15.41
CA VAL A 238 18.75 1.59 -15.53
C VAL A 238 18.73 2.41 -14.22
N GLN A 239 19.91 2.87 -13.79
CA GLN A 239 20.11 3.60 -12.53
C GLN A 239 19.52 5.02 -12.49
N HIS A 240 18.96 5.52 -13.60
CA HIS A 240 18.44 6.90 -13.68
C HIS A 240 16.91 7.02 -13.75
N GLN A 241 16.17 5.90 -13.80
CA GLN A 241 14.74 5.99 -13.55
C GLN A 241 14.53 6.10 -12.05
N GLN A 242 14.29 7.33 -11.57
CA GLN A 242 13.86 7.60 -10.19
C GLN A 242 12.90 6.50 -9.76
N SER A 243 13.26 5.74 -8.71
CA SER A 243 12.45 4.61 -8.28
C SER A 243 11.00 5.06 -8.13
N TYR A 244 10.04 4.33 -8.72
CA TYR A 244 8.61 4.72 -8.84
C TYR A 244 7.93 5.21 -7.54
N TRP A 245 8.54 4.94 -6.38
CA TRP A 245 8.04 5.30 -5.06
C TRP A 245 8.59 6.63 -4.53
N HIS A 246 9.58 7.24 -5.17
CA HIS A 246 10.02 8.59 -4.82
C HIS A 246 8.89 9.58 -5.10
N ALA A 247 8.54 10.35 -4.08
CA ALA A 247 7.60 11.45 -4.23
C ALA A 247 8.38 12.69 -4.67
N SER A 248 8.03 13.25 -5.83
CA SER A 248 8.54 14.57 -6.21
C SER A 248 8.11 15.62 -5.19
N GLU A 249 8.88 16.70 -5.07
CA GLU A 249 8.54 17.82 -4.19
C GLU A 249 7.14 18.37 -4.48
N GLU A 250 6.81 18.57 -5.76
CA GLU A 250 5.49 19.01 -6.18
C GLU A 250 4.38 18.06 -5.71
N ARG A 251 4.62 16.75 -5.77
CA ARG A 251 3.66 15.77 -5.28
C ARG A 251 3.50 15.85 -3.76
N LEU A 252 4.57 16.10 -3.03
CA LEU A 252 4.53 16.31 -1.58
C LEU A 252 3.74 17.58 -1.24
N LEU A 253 3.96 18.68 -1.97
CA LEU A 253 3.20 19.93 -1.80
C LEU A 253 1.71 19.74 -2.05
N GLN A 254 1.32 18.99 -3.09
CA GLN A 254 -0.09 18.64 -3.32
C GLN A 254 -0.70 17.87 -2.15
N LEU A 255 0.04 16.91 -1.58
CA LEU A 255 -0.44 16.14 -0.44
C LEU A 255 -0.51 17.00 0.83
N ILE A 256 0.46 17.89 1.06
CA ILE A 256 0.46 18.88 2.15
C ILE A 256 -0.77 19.77 2.03
N ALA A 257 -1.02 20.32 0.84
CA ALA A 257 -2.18 21.18 0.60
C ALA A 257 -3.50 20.44 0.87
N PHE A 258 -3.63 19.20 0.39
CA PHE A 258 -4.82 18.39 0.62
C PHE A 258 -5.08 18.09 2.11
N GLU A 259 -4.03 17.73 2.86
CA GLU A 259 -4.18 17.44 4.29
C GLU A 259 -4.41 18.73 5.11
N ALA A 260 -3.72 19.82 4.80
CA ALA A 260 -3.96 21.14 5.43
C ALA A 260 -5.39 21.64 5.18
N GLN A 261 -5.94 21.40 3.97
CA GLN A 261 -7.34 21.67 3.65
C GLN A 261 -8.30 20.81 4.46
N GLY A 262 -7.96 19.55 4.71
CA GLY A 262 -8.73 18.68 5.60
C GLY A 262 -8.75 19.14 7.06
N LEU A 263 -7.79 19.97 7.47
CA LEU A 263 -7.65 20.51 8.82
C LEU A 263 -8.13 21.95 8.97
N VAL A 264 -8.78 22.54 7.95
CA VAL A 264 -9.14 23.98 7.96
C VAL A 264 -9.96 24.42 9.18
N ASP A 265 -10.78 23.52 9.73
CA ASP A 265 -11.65 23.79 10.88
C ASP A 265 -10.90 23.72 12.24
N VAL A 266 -9.61 23.37 12.22
CA VAL A 266 -8.75 23.22 13.39
C VAL A 266 -7.76 24.37 13.44
N GLU A 267 -7.73 25.16 14.51
CA GLU A 267 -6.67 26.17 14.69
C GLU A 267 -5.29 25.50 14.90
N PRO A 268 -4.20 26.01 14.29
CA PRO A 268 -4.08 27.25 13.50
C PRO A 268 -4.27 27.07 11.98
N PHE A 269 -4.69 25.89 11.50
CA PHE A 269 -4.70 25.55 10.07
C PHE A 269 -5.65 26.39 9.22
N LYS A 270 -6.60 27.09 9.82
CA LYS A 270 -7.42 28.10 9.13
C LYS A 270 -6.57 29.13 8.35
N TYR A 271 -5.40 29.49 8.88
CA TYR A 271 -4.48 30.44 8.28
C TYR A 271 -3.27 29.77 7.60
N HIS A 272 -3.34 28.46 7.35
CA HIS A 272 -2.28 27.75 6.64
C HIS A 272 -2.20 28.26 5.18
N PRO A 273 -1.00 28.46 4.60
CA PRO A 273 -0.83 28.99 3.24
C PRO A 273 -1.67 28.25 2.18
N ALA A 274 -1.69 26.92 2.23
CA ALA A 274 -2.49 26.10 1.32
C ALA A 274 -4.03 26.28 1.40
N ASN A 275 -4.53 26.93 2.45
CA ASN A 275 -5.95 27.25 2.63
C ASN A 275 -6.30 28.68 2.19
N LEU A 276 -5.30 29.57 2.12
CA LEU A 276 -5.47 30.96 1.74
C LEU A 276 -5.56 31.16 0.22
N ASP A 277 -5.01 30.23 -0.56
CA ASP A 277 -5.01 30.31 -2.03
C ASP A 277 -6.33 29.82 -2.68
N LEU A 278 -7.34 29.43 -1.88
CA LEU A 278 -8.63 28.97 -2.40
C LEU A 278 -9.48 30.18 -2.81
N PRO A 279 -10.08 30.19 -4.02
CA PRO A 279 -10.96 31.28 -4.44
C PRO A 279 -12.16 31.38 -3.50
N GLU A 280 -12.34 32.56 -2.89
CA GLU A 280 -13.50 32.93 -2.08
C GLU A 280 -14.77 32.66 -2.89
N GLY A 281 -15.52 31.62 -2.53
CA GLY A 281 -16.73 31.22 -3.25
C GLY A 281 -16.79 29.75 -3.67
N THR A 282 -15.72 28.97 -3.50
CA THR A 282 -15.84 27.50 -3.51
C THR A 282 -16.44 27.03 -2.19
N SER A 283 -17.74 27.26 -2.03
CA SER A 283 -18.57 26.79 -0.92
C SER A 283 -18.36 25.29 -0.76
N ARG A 284 -17.59 24.90 0.27
CA ARG A 284 -17.30 23.50 0.58
C ARG A 284 -18.61 22.79 0.89
N GLY A 285 -19.10 22.02 -0.08
CA GLY A 285 -20.30 21.20 0.10
C GLY A 285 -20.16 20.36 1.37
N PRO A 286 -21.20 20.33 2.24
CA PRO A 286 -21.13 19.61 3.49
C PRO A 286 -20.97 18.13 3.18
N ARG A 287 -19.84 17.57 3.61
CA ARG A 287 -19.57 16.11 3.64
C ARG A 287 -19.33 15.43 2.29
N GLY A 288 -18.44 15.99 1.49
CA GLY A 288 -17.72 15.23 0.48
C GLY A 288 -16.57 14.37 1.03
N ARG A 289 -16.74 13.62 2.14
CA ARG A 289 -15.78 12.54 2.53
C ARG A 289 -15.88 11.33 1.59
N SER A 290 -16.33 11.53 0.35
CA SER A 290 -16.03 10.60 -0.72
C SER A 290 -14.53 10.72 -0.92
N CYS A 291 -13.83 9.66 -0.55
CA CYS A 291 -12.45 9.41 -0.92
C CYS A 291 -12.40 9.56 -2.45
N GLN A 292 -12.14 10.78 -2.94
CA GLN A 292 -12.01 11.05 -4.35
C GLN A 292 -10.88 10.13 -4.79
N VAL A 293 -11.30 9.06 -5.46
CA VAL A 293 -10.41 8.07 -6.03
C VAL A 293 -9.44 8.88 -6.85
N TRP A 294 -8.15 8.80 -6.52
CA TRP A 294 -7.06 9.34 -7.31
C TRP A 294 -7.08 8.64 -8.68
N GLY A 295 -8.05 9.01 -9.52
CA GLY A 295 -8.18 8.61 -10.90
C GLY A 295 -7.38 9.59 -11.73
N ASP A 296 -6.68 9.06 -12.73
CA ASP A 296 -5.72 9.75 -13.60
C ASP A 296 -6.32 10.88 -14.49
N GLY A 297 -7.50 11.42 -14.16
CA GLY A 297 -8.18 12.46 -14.92
C GLY A 297 -8.69 13.65 -14.09
N ALA A 298 -8.43 13.70 -12.78
CA ALA A 298 -8.68 14.94 -12.04
C ALA A 298 -7.63 15.98 -12.47
N PRO A 299 -8.04 17.19 -12.90
CA PRO A 299 -7.07 18.24 -13.19
C PRO A 299 -6.17 18.45 -11.98
N PRO A 300 -4.86 18.70 -12.16
CA PRO A 300 -4.00 19.06 -11.04
C PRO A 300 -4.69 20.21 -10.30
N ILE A 301 -4.81 20.10 -8.97
CA ILE A 301 -5.23 21.22 -8.14
C ILE A 301 -4.36 22.38 -8.60
N ALA A 302 -4.98 23.43 -9.13
CA ALA A 302 -4.27 24.63 -9.53
C ALA A 302 -3.66 25.17 -8.24
N LEU A 303 -2.41 24.78 -7.98
CA LEU A 303 -1.57 25.40 -6.98
C LEU A 303 -1.43 26.83 -7.50
N GLY A 304 -2.28 27.72 -6.98
CA GLY A 304 -2.21 29.16 -7.29
C GLY A 304 -0.76 29.57 -7.20
N ARG A 305 -0.28 30.27 -8.24
CA ARG A 305 1.13 30.60 -8.52
C ARG A 305 2.00 30.57 -7.26
N PHE A 306 2.56 29.40 -6.93
CA PHE A 306 3.85 29.37 -6.24
C PHE A 306 4.82 29.92 -7.27
N SER A 307 4.95 31.24 -7.27
CA SER A 307 5.83 31.97 -8.16
C SER A 307 7.24 31.49 -7.84
N ARG A 308 7.70 30.46 -8.56
CA ARG A 308 9.13 30.23 -8.75
C ARG A 308 9.61 31.50 -9.44
N LYS A 309 10.20 32.40 -8.65
CA LYS A 309 11.04 33.44 -9.25
C LYS A 309 12.13 32.65 -9.98
N ALA A 310 12.21 32.86 -11.28
CA ALA A 310 13.36 32.40 -12.04
C ALA A 310 14.56 33.18 -11.47
N ASP A 311 15.53 32.46 -10.91
CA ASP A 311 16.88 32.98 -10.72
C ASP A 311 17.60 33.05 -12.08
#